data_AF-A0A3S0ACE7-F1
#
_entry.id   AF-A0A3S0ACE7-F1
#
_cell.length_a   1.000
_cell.length_b   1.000
_cell.length_c   1.000
_cell.angle_alpha   90.00
_cell.angle_beta   90.00
_cell.angle_gamma   90.00
#
_symmetry.space_group_name_H-M   'P 1'
#
loop_
_entity.id
_entity.type
_entity.pdbx_description
1 polymer ?
#
loop_
_entity_poly.entity_id
_entity_poly.type
_entity_poly.pdbx_seq_one_letter_code
_entity_poly.pdbx_strand_id
1 'polypeptide(L)'
;MSQTDFSQAAAPRRVLTFASLFGVAAVTTLISSQFVTVGGVFVYSLVVLLHLSQTIAIGLYGLFGALALWGFVIIVRLAYEAETAPENN
;
A
#
# COMPACT_ATOMS: atom_id res chain seq x y z
N MET A 1 10.27 16.15 -48.13
CA MET A 1 9.62 14.88 -47.76
C MET A 1 9.82 14.69 -46.27
N SER A 2 8.78 14.93 -45.47
CA SER A 2 8.83 15.05 -44.01
C SER A 2 8.76 13.67 -43.35
N GLN A 3 9.88 13.16 -42.85
CA GLN A 3 9.90 12.05 -41.88
C GLN A 3 9.63 12.62 -40.49
N THR A 4 8.36 12.73 -40.14
CA THR A 4 7.90 12.89 -38.75
C THR A 4 7.10 11.65 -38.37
N ASP A 5 7.69 10.47 -38.56
CA ASP A 5 7.24 9.25 -37.91
C ASP A 5 7.76 9.27 -36.48
N PHE A 6 7.19 10.18 -35.67
CA PHE A 6 7.16 9.96 -34.24
C PHE A 6 6.25 8.75 -34.04
N SER A 7 6.87 7.56 -34.10
CA SER A 7 6.31 6.35 -33.55
C SER A 7 5.80 6.69 -32.16
N GLN A 8 4.50 6.92 -32.07
CA GLN A 8 3.79 6.93 -30.79
C GLN A 8 3.94 5.50 -30.29
N ALA A 9 5.03 5.23 -29.58
CA ALA A 9 5.17 4.02 -28.79
C ALA A 9 3.99 4.07 -27.82
N ALA A 10 2.92 3.36 -28.15
CA ALA A 10 1.77 3.19 -27.28
C ALA A 10 2.34 2.78 -25.92
N ALA A 11 2.03 3.53 -24.87
CA ALA A 11 2.51 3.24 -23.53
C ALA A 11 2.28 1.74 -23.26
N PRO A 12 3.32 0.99 -22.83
CA PRO A 12 3.23 -0.46 -22.79
C PRO A 12 2.07 -0.88 -21.89
N ARG A 13 1.21 -1.74 -22.43
CA ARG A 13 -0.09 -2.07 -21.83
C ARG A 13 0.14 -2.93 -20.58
N ARG A 14 -0.48 -2.55 -19.46
CA ARG A 14 -0.43 -3.35 -18.21
C ARG A 14 -0.91 -4.77 -18.44
N VAL A 15 -0.26 -5.72 -17.76
CA VAL A 15 -0.53 -7.16 -17.89
C VAL A 15 -1.39 -7.62 -16.70
N LEU A 16 -2.64 -7.95 -16.99
CA LEU A 16 -3.61 -8.47 -16.02
C LEU A 16 -3.74 -9.98 -16.19
N THR A 17 -2.92 -10.73 -15.45
CA THR A 17 -2.99 -12.18 -15.37
C THR A 17 -3.43 -12.60 -13.97
N PHE A 18 -3.86 -13.85 -13.83
CA PHE A 18 -4.16 -14.39 -12.50
C PHE A 18 -2.93 -14.36 -11.58
N ALA A 19 -1.74 -14.59 -12.14
CA ALA A 19 -0.48 -14.53 -11.42
C ALA A 19 -0.18 -13.10 -10.92
N SER A 20 -0.35 -12.06 -11.76
CA SER A 20 -0.11 -10.68 -11.32
C SER A 20 -1.11 -10.24 -10.25
N LEU A 21 -2.39 -10.59 -10.37
CA LEU A 21 -3.39 -10.31 -9.32
C LEU A 21 -3.09 -11.04 -8.01
N PHE A 22 -2.61 -12.28 -8.08
CA PHE A 22 -2.15 -13.01 -6.89
C PHE A 22 -0.94 -12.34 -6.24
N GLY A 23 0.03 -11.90 -7.05
CA GLY A 23 1.17 -11.10 -6.59
C GLY A 23 0.74 -9.84 -5.85
N VAL A 24 -0.20 -9.08 -6.42
CA VAL A 24 -0.77 -7.88 -5.77
C VAL A 24 -1.35 -8.22 -4.40
N ALA A 25 -2.17 -9.28 -4.32
CA ALA A 25 -2.80 -9.68 -3.07
C ALA A 25 -1.77 -10.14 -2.02
N ALA A 26 -0.77 -10.92 -2.44
CA ALA A 26 0.27 -11.44 -1.56
C ALA A 26 1.14 -10.30 -0.98
N VAL A 27 1.67 -9.44 -1.86
CA VAL A 27 2.50 -8.29 -1.45
C VAL A 27 1.70 -7.33 -0.57
N THR A 28 0.47 -7.00 -0.97
CA THR A 28 -0.40 -6.14 -0.17
C THR A 28 -0.61 -6.70 1.21
N THR A 29 -0.95 -7.99 1.33
CA THR A 29 -1.22 -8.63 2.62
C THR A 29 0.02 -8.62 3.49
N LEU A 30 1.18 -8.98 2.93
CA LEU A 30 2.44 -9.03 3.65
C LEU A 30 2.80 -7.65 4.23
N ILE A 31 2.89 -6.63 3.38
CA ILE A 31 3.30 -5.28 3.79
C ILE A 31 2.28 -4.66 4.74
N SER A 32 0.99 -4.84 4.48
CA SER A 32 -0.06 -4.30 5.34
C SER A 32 -0.06 -4.96 6.73
N SER A 33 0.19 -6.26 6.80
CA SER A 33 0.29 -6.97 8.09
C SER A 33 1.42 -6.43 8.95
N GLN A 34 2.59 -6.16 8.34
CA GLN A 34 3.74 -5.59 9.02
C GLN A 34 3.44 -4.16 9.47
N PHE A 35 2.85 -3.35 8.58
CA PHE A 35 2.50 -1.96 8.89
C PHE A 35 1.53 -1.86 10.08
N VAL A 36 0.46 -2.66 10.08
CA VAL A 36 -0.50 -2.72 11.19
C VAL A 36 0.15 -3.24 12.46
N THR A 37 1.01 -4.26 12.37
CA THR A 37 1.69 -4.83 13.55
C THR A 37 2.59 -3.80 14.21
N VAL A 38 3.46 -3.15 13.44
CA VAL A 38 4.38 -2.13 13.94
C VAL A 38 3.62 -0.92 14.49
N GLY A 39 2.63 -0.42 13.75
CA GLY A 39 1.79 0.70 14.19
C GLY A 39 1.00 0.37 15.46
N GLY A 40 0.42 -0.84 15.55
CA GLY A 40 -0.33 -1.29 16.70
C GLY A 40 0.53 -1.43 17.95
N VAL A 41 1.70 -2.05 17.83
CA VAL A 41 2.67 -2.16 18.93
C VAL A 41 3.14 -0.78 19.38
N PHE A 42 3.40 0.14 18.44
CA PHE A 42 3.81 1.50 18.76
C PHE A 42 2.74 2.24 19.58
N VAL A 43 1.49 2.26 19.11
CA VAL A 43 0.39 2.94 19.83
C VAL A 43 0.13 2.30 21.18
N TYR A 44 0.10 0.97 21.25
CA TYR A 44 -0.02 0.26 22.51
C TYR A 44 1.08 0.65 23.50
N SER A 45 2.34 0.70 23.03
CA SER A 45 3.48 1.07 23.86
C SER A 45 3.34 2.51 24.38
N LEU A 46 2.90 3.46 23.54
CA LEU A 46 2.64 4.83 23.99
C LEU A 46 1.57 4.90 25.07
N VAL A 47 0.43 4.22 24.86
CA VAL A 47 -0.69 4.23 25.81
C VAL A 47 -0.27 3.67 27.17
N VAL A 48 0.42 2.52 27.17
CA VAL A 48 0.83 1.83 28.40
C VAL A 48 1.95 2.57 29.11
N LEU A 49 3.01 2.97 28.40
CA LEU A 49 4.19 3.60 29.03
C LEU A 49 3.89 4.99 29.57
N LEU A 50 3.05 5.76 28.87
CA LEU A 50 2.68 7.12 29.28
C LEU A 50 1.44 7.17 30.19
N HIS A 51 0.86 6.01 30.53
CA HIS A 51 -0.32 5.90 31.38
C HIS A 51 -1.46 6.81 30.92
N LEU A 52 -1.73 6.82 29.60
CA LEU A 52 -2.70 7.73 29.00
C LEU A 52 -4.12 7.38 29.45
N SER A 53 -4.96 8.42 29.58
CA SER A 53 -6.38 8.21 29.88
C SER A 53 -7.07 7.48 28.73
N GLN A 54 -8.16 6.78 29.05
CA GLN A 54 -8.93 6.00 28.06
C GLN A 54 -9.40 6.86 26.88
N THR A 55 -9.80 8.11 27.12
CA THR A 55 -10.21 9.04 26.06
C THR A 55 -9.08 9.34 25.07
N ILE A 56 -7.87 9.60 25.58
CA ILE A 56 -6.70 9.87 24.74
C ILE A 56 -6.29 8.59 23.98
N ALA A 57 -6.33 7.44 24.64
CA ALA A 57 -6.03 6.15 24.02
C ALA A 57 -6.98 5.87 22.84
N ILE A 58 -8.29 6.04 23.02
CA ILE A 58 -9.29 5.87 21.94
C ILE A 58 -8.98 6.81 20.77
N GLY A 59 -8.65 8.08 21.05
CA GLY A 59 -8.26 9.04 20.02
C GLY A 59 -7.03 8.60 19.22
N LEU A 60 -5.99 8.10 19.91
CA LEU A 60 -4.77 7.60 19.26
C LEU A 60 -5.03 6.35 18.43
N TYR A 61 -5.77 5.37 18.96
CA TYR A 61 -6.14 4.18 18.19
C TYR A 61 -6.99 4.52 16.97
N GLY A 62 -7.93 5.47 17.11
CA GLY A 62 -8.73 5.96 15.98
C GLY A 62 -7.86 6.63 14.91
N LEU A 63 -6.94 7.51 15.31
CA LEU A 63 -6.02 8.21 14.40
C LEU A 63 -5.11 7.23 13.65
N PHE A 64 -4.43 6.34 14.39
CA PHE A 64 -3.53 5.36 13.78
C PHE A 64 -4.28 4.32 12.97
N GLY A 65 -5.50 3.94 13.36
CA GLY A 65 -6.38 3.10 12.55
C GLY A 65 -6.74 3.75 11.22
N ALA A 66 -7.08 5.04 11.22
CA ALA A 66 -7.35 5.79 9.99
C ALA A 66 -6.10 5.87 9.08
N LEU A 67 -4.92 6.13 9.67
CA LEU A 67 -3.66 6.12 8.94
C LEU A 67 -3.32 4.72 8.39
N ALA A 68 -3.65 3.66 9.14
CA ALA A 68 -3.47 2.27 8.71
C ALA A 68 -4.31 1.97 7.46
N LEU A 69 -5.59 2.36 7.47
CA LEU A 69 -6.49 2.21 6.33
C LEU A 69 -6.03 3.02 5.12
N TRP A 70 -5.57 4.25 5.32
CA TRP A 70 -5.01 5.05 4.24
C TRP A 70 -3.73 4.44 3.66
N GLY A 71 -2.83 3.98 4.52
CA GLY A 71 -1.61 3.26 4.13
C GLY A 71 -1.92 2.00 3.33
N PHE A 72 -2.96 1.25 3.72
CA PHE A 72 -3.43 0.08 2.97
C PHE A 72 -3.81 0.42 1.53
N VAL A 73 -4.55 1.51 1.31
CA VAL A 73 -4.92 1.97 -0.04
C VAL A 73 -3.68 2.31 -0.87
N ILE A 74 -2.67 2.94 -0.26
CA ILE A 74 -1.40 3.24 -0.94
C ILE A 74 -0.66 1.95 -1.28
N ILE A 75 -0.54 1.03 -0.34
CA ILE A 75 0.14 -0.26 -0.55
C ILE A 75 -0.50 -1.03 -1.70
N VAL A 76 -1.84 -1.13 -1.74
CA VAL A 76 -2.57 -1.79 -2.84
C VAL A 76 -2.24 -1.13 -4.18
N ARG A 77 -2.24 0.21 -4.25
CA ARG A 77 -1.93 0.94 -5.48
C ARG A 77 -0.51 0.66 -5.95
N LEU A 78 0.47 0.73 -5.06
CA LEU A 78 1.88 0.47 -5.38
C LEU A 78 2.10 -0.99 -5.78
N ALA A 79 1.48 -1.94 -5.09
CA ALA A 79 1.56 -3.35 -5.44
C ALA A 79 0.94 -3.61 -6.82
N TYR A 80 -0.23 -3.01 -7.11
CA TYR A 80 -0.86 -3.08 -8.42
C TYR A 80 0.03 -2.47 -9.51
N GLU A 81 0.63 -1.31 -9.26
CA GLU A 81 1.59 -0.68 -10.17
C GLU A 81 2.79 -1.57 -10.48
N ALA A 82 3.41 -2.17 -9.46
CA ALA A 82 4.57 -3.04 -9.64
C ALA A 82 4.21 -4.36 -10.35
N GLU A 83 3.15 -5.05 -9.92
CA GLU A 83 2.81 -6.39 -10.42
C GLU A 83 2.15 -6.36 -11.80
N THR A 84 1.49 -5.26 -12.19
CA THR A 84 0.87 -5.14 -13.52
C THR A 84 1.74 -4.41 -14.53
N ALA A 85 2.94 -3.97 -14.11
CA ALA A 85 3.89 -3.33 -14.99
C ALA A 85 4.32 -4.30 -16.11
N PRO A 86 4.37 -3.83 -17.37
CA PRO A 86 4.79 -4.65 -18.51
C PRO A 86 6.26 -5.07 -18.42
N GLU A 87 7.10 -4.35 -17.68
CA GLU A 87 8.48 -4.76 -17.39
C GLU A 87 8.61 -5.93 -16.40
N ASN A 88 7.54 -6.25 -15.65
CA ASN A 88 7.53 -7.32 -14.64
C ASN A 88 6.82 -8.60 -15.11
N ASN A 89 6.26 -8.61 -16.32
CA ASN A 89 5.52 -9.73 -16.91
C ASN A 89 5.97 -10.02 -18.34
#